data_AF-T5AIJ4-F1
#
_entry.id   AF-T5AIJ4-F1
#
_cell.length_a   1.000
_cell.length_b   1.000
_cell.length_c   1.000
_cell.angle_alpha   90.00
_cell.angle_beta   90.00
_cell.angle_gamma   90.00
#
_symmetry.space_group_name_H-M   'P 1'
#
loop_
_entity.id
_entity.type
_entity.pdbx_description
1 polymer ?
#
loop_
_entity_poly.entity_id
_entity_poly.type
_entity_poly.pdbx_seq_one_letter_code
_entity_poly.pdbx_strand_id
1 'polypeptide(L)'
;MIPCTAYRARHLKTAASFYQYGQRWKTYDAASLSWEALTQKVEAGLGEDVDGKPLRVDSVSKTVATASGSLPLSPILDPAWIKAKRQSKKSPSHKPGGRFRKKLANNPYARALETPIRRCANSVVSLPRYFLQDFEVIKHPATGAPWWAPGQLAFKFVEQQAPLMGTRQDTDTECVVTDQDATGFGLAPAKADDSAKRLEQLPPERPIQEPIVERDGHEQSNPRPEPGPITTYALCRKSVVDLIGGPNRKYAAMLNRNGMAMTPETHNTVWREDMGDYLLKEFRRYAVDALISRSRRKGRPGHQYIQSCAGWSDVVNVVQRGCVLWMPYEPITANRQYATFEAEGAQYGKTMAVHNLIWLLGGEEVKRLRAEAGVFRYHEILVLTQWDSIGMMRLHLLLWRLQGYLGSGLMID
;
A
#
# COMPACT_ATOMS: atom_id res chain seq x y z
N MET A 1 -9.94 69.18 3.34
CA MET A 1 -9.53 68.10 2.42
C MET A 1 -8.03 67.95 2.53
N ILE A 2 -7.58 66.87 3.15
CA ILE A 2 -6.16 66.50 3.27
C ILE A 2 -6.10 65.02 2.88
N PRO A 3 -5.29 64.64 1.88
CA PRO A 3 -5.35 63.31 1.28
C PRO A 3 -4.66 62.26 2.16
N CYS A 4 -5.31 61.10 2.26
CA CYS A 4 -4.78 59.85 2.80
C CYS A 4 -3.49 59.46 2.08
N THR A 5 -2.41 59.27 2.83
CA THR A 5 -1.22 58.52 2.41
C THR A 5 -1.05 57.34 3.36
N ALA A 6 -1.38 56.15 2.88
CA ALA A 6 -1.08 54.90 3.56
C ALA A 6 0.29 54.43 3.13
N TYR A 7 1.28 54.32 4.03
CA TYR A 7 2.49 53.53 3.75
C TYR A 7 3.13 52.89 5.00
N ARG A 8 3.00 51.56 5.00
CA ARG A 8 3.94 50.49 5.43
C ARG A 8 4.40 50.37 6.89
N ALA A 9 3.84 49.35 7.54
CA ALA A 9 4.45 48.64 8.66
C ALA A 9 5.78 47.98 8.24
N ARG A 10 6.75 48.05 9.16
CA ARG A 10 8.13 47.61 9.02
C ARG A 10 8.23 46.08 8.98
N HIS A 11 9.15 45.59 8.16
CA HIS A 11 9.52 44.18 8.00
C HIS A 11 9.97 43.55 9.34
N LEU A 12 9.19 42.59 9.84
CA LEU A 12 9.69 41.56 10.74
C LEU A 12 10.33 40.45 9.89
N LYS A 13 11.62 40.23 10.10
CA LYS A 13 12.39 39.13 9.49
C LYS A 13 11.91 37.79 10.07
N THR A 14 11.12 37.05 9.30
CA THR A 14 10.82 35.64 9.58
C THR A 14 11.74 34.74 8.75
N ALA A 15 12.79 34.24 9.38
CA ALA A 15 13.56 33.10 8.91
C ALA A 15 12.72 31.81 9.08
N ALA A 16 11.78 31.57 8.17
CA ALA A 16 10.99 30.32 8.11
C ALA A 16 10.30 30.12 6.75
N SER A 17 10.91 30.52 5.64
CA SER A 17 10.27 30.45 4.31
C SER A 17 10.51 29.12 3.57
N PHE A 18 10.26 27.98 4.23
CA PHE A 18 10.13 26.67 3.56
C PHE A 18 9.00 25.78 4.12
N TYR A 19 8.22 26.25 5.10
CA TYR A 19 7.09 25.47 5.65
C TYR A 19 5.74 25.74 4.97
N GLN A 20 5.70 26.56 3.93
CA GLN A 20 4.48 26.78 3.14
C GLN A 20 4.41 25.80 1.95
N TYR A 21 4.67 24.53 2.20
CA TYR A 21 4.09 23.48 1.36
C TYR A 21 2.57 23.60 1.47
N GLY A 22 1.86 23.55 0.33
CA GLY A 22 0.40 23.66 0.31
C GLY A 22 -0.20 22.81 1.42
N GLN A 23 -0.90 23.47 2.36
CA GLN A 23 -1.42 22.80 3.56
C GLN A 23 -2.32 21.65 3.09
N ARG A 24 -1.79 20.45 3.16
CA ARG A 24 -2.56 19.24 2.92
C ARG A 24 -3.66 19.23 3.97
N TRP A 25 -4.90 18.98 3.53
CA TRP A 25 -6.06 18.89 4.42
C TRP A 25 -5.71 17.98 5.60
N LYS A 26 -5.56 18.59 6.79
CA LYS A 26 -5.23 17.84 8.00
C LYS A 26 -6.48 17.05 8.40
N THR A 27 -6.40 15.74 8.33
CA THR A 27 -7.35 14.86 8.99
C THR A 27 -6.96 14.74 10.45
N TYR A 28 -7.96 14.77 11.33
CA TYR A 28 -7.76 14.70 12.77
C TYR A 28 -8.25 13.36 13.30
N ASP A 29 -7.60 12.85 14.33
CA ASP A 29 -8.10 11.65 15.01
C ASP A 29 -9.43 11.97 15.70
N ALA A 30 -10.38 11.03 15.68
CA ALA A 30 -11.71 11.24 16.23
C ALA A 30 -11.67 11.64 17.71
N ALA A 31 -10.72 11.09 18.48
CA ALA A 31 -10.49 11.45 19.88
C ALA A 31 -10.09 12.93 20.06
N SER A 32 -9.31 13.51 19.13
CA SER A 32 -8.91 14.92 19.16
C SER A 32 -10.01 15.90 18.71
N LEU A 33 -11.11 15.36 18.19
CA LEU A 33 -12.32 16.09 17.79
C LEU A 33 -13.48 15.86 18.77
N SER A 34 -13.23 15.18 19.89
CA SER A 34 -14.18 15.15 20.99
C SER A 34 -14.39 16.57 21.51
N TRP A 35 -15.56 16.80 22.09
CA TRP A 35 -15.92 18.12 22.62
C TRP A 35 -14.90 18.59 23.67
N GLU A 36 -14.59 17.71 24.62
CA GLU A 36 -13.66 17.97 25.73
C GLU A 36 -12.24 18.26 25.22
N ALA A 37 -11.73 17.47 24.27
CA ALA A 37 -10.40 17.67 23.73
C ALA A 37 -10.28 19.00 22.96
N LEU A 38 -11.35 19.41 22.28
CA LEU A 38 -11.39 20.71 21.60
C LEU A 38 -11.45 21.86 22.59
N THR A 39 -12.29 21.78 23.62
CA THR A 39 -12.35 22.79 24.68
C THR A 39 -11.01 22.93 25.38
N GLN A 40 -10.40 21.81 25.79
CA GLN A 40 -9.07 21.81 26.42
C GLN A 40 -8.00 22.43 25.51
N LYS A 41 -8.07 22.18 24.20
CA LYS A 41 -7.13 22.76 23.24
C LYS A 41 -7.33 24.26 23.05
N VAL A 42 -8.56 24.75 23.12
CA VAL A 42 -8.87 26.18 23.05
C VAL A 42 -8.42 26.87 24.34
N GLU A 43 -8.73 26.31 25.51
CA GLU A 43 -8.30 26.81 26.82
C GLU A 43 -6.76 26.88 26.91
N ALA A 44 -6.07 25.82 26.48
CA ALA A 44 -4.61 25.81 26.42
C ALA A 44 -4.02 26.87 25.46
N GLY A 45 -4.77 27.29 24.44
CA GLY A 45 -4.36 28.33 23.49
C GLY A 45 -4.67 29.75 23.95
N LEU A 46 -5.61 29.92 24.88
CA LEU A 46 -5.95 31.22 25.49
C LEU A 46 -4.94 31.63 26.56
N GLY A 47 -4.28 30.67 27.20
CA GLY A 47 -3.25 30.91 28.20
C GLY A 47 -3.82 31.27 29.57
N GLU A 48 -3.10 32.10 30.30
CA GLU A 48 -3.44 32.52 31.66
C GLU A 48 -3.88 33.99 31.68
N ASP A 49 -4.73 34.31 32.64
CA ASP A 49 -5.21 35.65 32.91
C ASP A 49 -4.14 36.52 33.60
N VAL A 50 -4.45 37.80 33.83
CA VAL A 50 -3.56 38.75 34.53
C VAL A 50 -3.18 38.26 35.94
N ASP A 51 -4.04 37.45 36.56
CA ASP A 51 -3.85 36.82 37.87
C ASP A 51 -3.20 35.42 37.81
N GLY A 52 -2.75 34.97 36.64
CA GLY A 52 -2.13 33.64 36.45
C GLY A 52 -3.11 32.46 36.50
N LYS A 53 -4.42 32.71 36.40
CA LYS A 53 -5.44 31.65 36.34
C LYS A 53 -5.72 31.25 34.89
N PRO A 54 -5.88 29.95 34.57
CA PRO A 54 -6.18 29.53 33.21
C PRO A 54 -7.57 30.00 32.78
N LEU A 55 -7.65 30.57 31.59
CA LEU A 55 -8.91 31.03 31.00
C LEU A 55 -9.79 29.85 30.62
N ARG A 56 -11.02 29.84 31.13
CA ARG A 56 -12.01 28.78 30.88
C ARG A 56 -13.03 29.19 29.84
N VAL A 57 -13.42 28.26 28.99
CA VAL A 57 -14.35 28.52 27.88
C VAL A 57 -15.71 27.87 28.19
N ASP A 58 -16.72 28.71 28.33
CA ASP A 58 -18.10 28.27 28.41
C ASP A 58 -18.69 28.22 27.00
N SER A 59 -18.71 27.01 26.44
CA SER A 59 -19.18 26.76 25.08
C SER A 59 -20.69 26.98 24.90
N VAL A 60 -21.49 26.83 25.96
CA VAL A 60 -22.96 26.96 25.89
C VAL A 60 -23.35 28.44 25.80
N SER A 61 -22.77 29.27 26.65
CA SER A 61 -22.95 30.73 26.64
C SER A 61 -22.06 31.43 25.60
N LYS A 62 -21.13 30.71 24.97
CA LYS A 62 -20.12 31.24 24.04
C LYS A 62 -19.33 32.39 24.69
N THR A 63 -18.86 32.17 25.91
CA THR A 63 -18.09 33.16 26.67
C THR A 63 -16.77 32.59 27.17
N VAL A 64 -15.80 33.46 27.41
CA VAL A 64 -14.54 33.17 28.09
C VAL A 64 -14.57 33.85 29.45
N ALA A 65 -14.29 33.09 30.50
CA ALA A 65 -14.19 33.63 31.86
C ALA A 65 -12.82 34.30 32.05
N THR A 66 -12.84 35.62 32.22
CA THR A 66 -11.69 36.49 32.54
C THR A 66 -11.92 37.18 33.89
N ALA A 67 -10.86 37.68 34.52
CA ALA A 67 -10.85 38.39 35.80
C ALA A 67 -11.66 39.69 35.73
N SER A 68 -11.72 40.30 34.55
CA SER A 68 -12.54 41.48 34.24
C SER A 68 -14.00 41.16 33.89
N GLY A 69 -14.40 39.89 33.90
CA GLY A 69 -15.76 39.42 33.59
C GLY A 69 -15.81 38.48 32.39
N SER A 70 -17.02 38.02 32.03
CA SER A 70 -17.24 37.10 30.91
C SER A 70 -17.17 37.84 29.57
N LEU A 71 -16.18 37.52 28.74
CA LEU A 71 -16.02 38.08 27.39
C LEU A 71 -16.67 37.17 26.34
N PRO A 72 -17.21 37.71 25.23
CA PRO A 72 -17.75 36.89 24.16
C PRO A 72 -16.64 36.08 23.46
N LEU A 73 -16.88 34.79 23.24
CA LEU A 73 -15.97 33.89 22.56
C LEU A 73 -15.97 34.19 21.05
N SER A 74 -14.77 34.30 20.48
CA SER A 74 -14.61 34.43 19.03
C SER A 74 -15.12 33.17 18.30
N PRO A 75 -15.87 33.29 17.19
CA PRO A 75 -16.39 32.13 16.45
C PRO A 75 -15.31 31.14 15.97
N ILE A 76 -14.08 31.62 15.76
CA ILE A 76 -12.92 30.78 15.35
C ILE A 76 -12.46 29.86 16.50
N LEU A 77 -12.72 30.25 17.75
CA LEU A 77 -12.35 29.53 18.97
C LEU A 77 -13.49 28.66 19.52
N ASP A 78 -14.67 28.71 18.91
CA ASP A 78 -15.81 27.88 19.31
C ASP A 78 -15.51 26.39 18.99
N PRO A 79 -15.51 25.49 20.00
CA PRO A 79 -15.27 24.07 19.77
C PRO A 79 -16.27 23.44 18.80
N ALA A 80 -17.52 23.93 18.74
CA ALA A 80 -18.53 23.45 17.79
C ALA A 80 -18.15 23.82 16.35
N TRP A 81 -17.72 25.07 16.15
CA TRP A 81 -17.25 25.57 14.86
C TRP A 81 -15.98 24.83 14.39
N ILE A 82 -15.04 24.61 15.32
CA ILE A 82 -13.81 23.86 15.05
C ILE A 82 -14.13 22.41 14.65
N LYS A 83 -15.04 21.73 15.36
CA LYS A 83 -15.45 20.36 15.05
C LYS A 83 -16.11 20.24 13.68
N ALA A 84 -16.99 21.19 13.34
CA ALA A 84 -17.69 21.20 12.05
C ALA A 84 -16.73 21.41 10.86
N LYS A 85 -15.67 22.20 11.05
CA LYS A 85 -14.71 22.51 9.99
C LYS A 85 -13.61 21.46 9.83
N ARG A 86 -13.29 20.71 10.88
CA ARG A 86 -12.23 19.69 10.86
C ARG A 86 -12.79 18.34 10.44
N GLN A 87 -12.15 17.73 9.45
CA GLN A 87 -12.50 16.38 9.01
C GLN A 87 -11.86 15.33 9.91
N SER A 88 -12.67 14.40 10.42
CA SER A 88 -12.17 13.23 11.13
C SER A 88 -11.55 12.23 10.16
N LYS A 89 -10.54 11.53 10.63
CA LYS A 89 -9.99 10.36 9.94
C LYS A 89 -11.08 9.28 9.89
N LYS A 90 -11.28 8.70 8.70
CA LYS A 90 -12.19 7.56 8.54
C LYS A 90 -11.71 6.39 9.39
N SER A 91 -12.64 5.70 10.05
CA SER A 91 -12.34 4.46 10.77
C SER A 91 -11.73 3.42 9.82
N PRO A 92 -10.84 2.55 10.33
CA PRO A 92 -10.29 1.47 9.52
C PRO A 92 -11.42 0.55 9.05
N SER A 93 -11.29 0.03 7.82
CA SER A 93 -12.23 -0.94 7.29
C SER A 93 -12.18 -2.24 8.08
N HIS A 94 -13.34 -2.86 8.36
CA HIS A 94 -13.41 -4.16 9.01
C HIS A 94 -12.72 -5.24 8.17
N LYS A 95 -12.23 -6.30 8.84
CA LYS A 95 -11.65 -7.47 8.16
C LYS A 95 -12.68 -8.04 7.17
N PRO A 96 -12.27 -8.44 5.95
CA PRO A 96 -13.20 -8.91 4.92
C PRO A 96 -13.92 -10.20 5.40
N GLY A 97 -15.23 -10.09 5.64
CA GLY A 97 -16.09 -11.24 5.96
C GLY A 97 -16.42 -12.10 4.73
N GLY A 98 -16.59 -13.41 4.91
CA GLY A 98 -17.01 -14.36 3.87
C GLY A 98 -15.88 -14.89 2.98
N ARG A 99 -16.07 -16.11 2.43
CA ARG A 99 -15.06 -16.86 1.66
C ARG A 99 -14.59 -16.10 0.40
N PHE A 100 -15.51 -15.52 -0.36
CA PHE A 100 -15.17 -14.79 -1.59
C PHE A 100 -14.36 -13.51 -1.29
N ARG A 101 -14.76 -12.70 -0.31
CA ARG A 101 -14.05 -11.45 0.02
C ARG A 101 -12.64 -11.74 0.53
N LYS A 102 -12.46 -12.82 1.31
CA LYS A 102 -11.12 -13.31 1.71
C LYS A 102 -10.28 -13.69 0.49
N LYS A 103 -10.81 -14.50 -0.43
CA LYS A 103 -10.11 -14.88 -1.67
C LYS A 103 -9.74 -13.66 -2.53
N LEU A 104 -10.66 -12.70 -2.67
CA LEU A 104 -10.43 -11.47 -3.43
C LEU A 104 -9.35 -10.60 -2.76
N ALA A 105 -9.39 -10.48 -1.43
CA ALA A 105 -8.39 -9.73 -0.67
C ALA A 105 -6.98 -10.36 -0.75
N ASN A 106 -6.89 -11.67 -0.96
CA ASN A 106 -5.64 -12.42 -1.07
C ASN A 106 -5.15 -12.54 -2.52
N ASN A 107 -5.95 -12.10 -3.49
CA ASN A 107 -5.56 -12.13 -4.90
C ASN A 107 -4.60 -10.96 -5.20
N PRO A 108 -3.33 -11.24 -5.61
CA PRO A 108 -2.35 -10.18 -5.89
C PRO A 108 -2.82 -9.26 -7.03
N TYR A 109 -3.42 -9.80 -8.08
CA TYR A 109 -3.88 -9.00 -9.23
C TYR A 109 -5.02 -8.04 -8.83
N ALA A 110 -5.96 -8.49 -8.00
CA ALA A 110 -7.02 -7.62 -7.50
C ALA A 110 -6.45 -6.45 -6.68
N ARG A 111 -5.42 -6.70 -5.86
CA ARG A 111 -4.73 -5.67 -5.06
C ARG A 111 -3.95 -4.66 -5.92
N ALA A 112 -3.37 -5.11 -7.02
CA ALA A 112 -2.76 -4.20 -7.99
C ALA A 112 -3.80 -3.24 -8.60
N LEU A 113 -4.96 -3.77 -8.96
CA LEU A 113 -6.07 -2.99 -9.53
C LEU A 113 -6.78 -2.09 -8.51
N GLU A 114 -6.79 -2.47 -7.23
CA GLU A 114 -7.34 -1.67 -6.12
C GLU A 114 -6.59 -0.35 -5.91
N THR A 115 -5.35 -0.24 -6.40
CA THR A 115 -4.57 0.99 -6.24
C THR A 115 -5.21 2.18 -6.97
N PRO A 116 -5.11 3.41 -6.41
CA PRO A 116 -5.79 4.56 -6.99
C PRO A 116 -5.30 4.83 -8.41
N ILE A 117 -6.23 5.17 -9.30
CA ILE A 117 -5.92 5.54 -10.68
C ILE A 117 -5.12 6.85 -10.68
N ARG A 118 -4.06 6.87 -11.47
CA ARG A 118 -3.15 8.00 -11.66
C ARG A 118 -2.81 8.11 -13.15
N ARG A 119 -2.49 9.32 -13.58
CA ARG A 119 -2.12 9.62 -14.97
C ARG A 119 -0.60 9.70 -15.08
N CYS A 120 -0.02 8.97 -16.02
CA CYS A 120 1.38 9.10 -16.39
C CYS A 120 1.63 10.48 -17.03
N ALA A 121 2.69 11.17 -16.62
CA ALA A 121 3.02 12.49 -17.18
C ALA A 121 3.47 12.40 -18.64
N ASN A 122 4.22 11.36 -19.00
CA ASN A 122 4.87 11.21 -20.30
C ASN A 122 3.96 10.54 -21.34
N SER A 123 3.30 9.43 -20.96
CA SER A 123 2.45 8.66 -21.87
C SER A 123 0.97 9.04 -21.80
N VAL A 124 0.58 9.91 -20.85
CA VAL A 124 -0.79 10.42 -20.71
C VAL A 124 -1.84 9.35 -20.33
N VAL A 125 -1.45 8.08 -20.26
CA VAL A 125 -2.30 6.94 -19.89
C VAL A 125 -2.69 7.03 -18.41
N SER A 126 -3.95 6.73 -18.10
CA SER A 126 -4.46 6.61 -16.74
C SER A 126 -4.52 5.15 -16.32
N LEU A 127 -3.68 4.75 -15.37
CA LEU A 127 -3.59 3.39 -14.86
C LEU A 127 -3.65 3.38 -13.33
N PRO A 128 -4.05 2.25 -12.71
CA PRO A 128 -3.81 2.03 -11.29
C PRO A 128 -2.35 2.29 -10.95
N ARG A 129 -2.11 2.96 -9.81
CA ARG A 129 -0.78 3.36 -9.36
C ARG A 129 0.23 2.22 -9.37
N TYR A 130 -0.19 0.97 -9.14
CA TYR A 130 0.69 -0.19 -9.17
C TYR A 130 1.51 -0.31 -10.48
N PHE A 131 0.92 0.04 -11.63
CA PHE A 131 1.59 -0.02 -12.94
C PHE A 131 2.46 1.21 -13.23
N LEU A 132 2.53 2.15 -12.30
CA LEU A 132 3.26 3.39 -12.40
C LEU A 132 4.40 3.41 -11.38
N GLN A 133 5.50 4.03 -11.80
CA GLN A 133 6.62 4.37 -10.95
C GLN A 133 6.43 5.81 -10.46
N ASP A 134 6.45 5.98 -9.14
CA ASP A 134 6.46 7.28 -8.49
C ASP A 134 7.89 7.82 -8.38
N PHE A 135 8.01 9.11 -8.66
CA PHE A 135 9.22 9.90 -8.50
C PHE A 135 8.90 11.11 -7.63
N GLU A 136 9.79 11.41 -6.71
CA GLU A 136 9.69 12.52 -5.78
C GLU A 136 10.89 13.45 -5.96
N VAL A 137 10.64 14.75 -5.82
CA VAL A 137 11.74 15.73 -5.77
C VAL A 137 12.27 15.78 -4.34
N ILE A 138 13.53 15.40 -4.18
CA ILE A 138 14.25 15.45 -2.90
C ILE A 138 15.37 16.51 -3.05
N LYS A 139 16.07 16.87 -1.97
CA LYS A 139 17.33 17.63 -2.07
C LYS A 139 18.49 16.65 -2.11
N HIS A 140 19.40 16.81 -3.07
CA HIS A 140 20.59 15.99 -3.13
C HIS A 140 21.46 16.24 -1.88
N PRO A 141 21.91 15.19 -1.16
CA PRO A 141 22.54 15.35 0.15
C PRO A 141 23.85 16.12 0.10
N ALA A 142 24.61 16.03 -1.00
CA ALA A 142 25.91 16.69 -1.10
C ALA A 142 25.84 18.08 -1.77
N THR A 143 24.88 18.31 -2.68
CA THR A 143 24.84 19.52 -3.51
C THR A 143 23.67 20.44 -3.17
N GLY A 144 22.68 19.96 -2.40
CA GLY A 144 21.45 20.70 -2.10
C GLY A 144 20.52 20.93 -3.28
N ALA A 145 20.94 20.60 -4.50
CA ALA A 145 20.15 20.74 -5.71
C ALA A 145 18.92 19.81 -5.69
N PRO A 146 17.78 20.23 -6.26
CA PRO A 146 16.61 19.37 -6.35
C PRO A 146 16.89 18.23 -7.33
N TRP A 147 16.70 17.00 -6.87
CA TRP A 147 16.90 15.78 -7.67
C TRP A 147 15.64 14.93 -7.70
N TRP A 148 15.39 14.29 -8.83
CA TRP A 148 14.35 13.27 -8.92
C TRP A 148 14.89 11.94 -8.38
N ALA A 149 14.19 11.38 -7.40
CA ALA A 149 14.46 10.08 -6.84
C ALA A 149 13.19 9.21 -6.86
N PRO A 150 13.30 7.88 -6.88
CA PRO A 150 12.16 7.00 -6.68
C PRO A 150 11.45 7.36 -5.36
N GLY A 151 10.14 7.48 -5.39
CA GLY A 151 9.38 7.88 -4.20
C GLY A 151 9.45 6.84 -3.07
N GLN A 152 9.15 7.23 -1.84
CA GLN A 152 9.08 6.30 -0.68
C GLN A 152 8.11 5.14 -0.90
N LEU A 153 7.20 5.34 -1.83
CA LEU A 153 6.06 4.53 -2.12
C LEU A 153 6.29 3.62 -3.35
N ALA A 154 7.44 3.76 -4.02
CA ALA A 154 7.94 2.95 -5.12
C ALA A 154 8.17 1.51 -4.70
N PHE A 155 8.77 1.36 -3.51
CA PHE A 155 9.19 0.09 -2.95
C PHE A 155 8.22 -0.42 -1.89
N LYS A 156 7.00 0.14 -1.79
CA LYS A 156 5.99 -0.33 -0.82
C LYS A 156 5.67 -1.83 -0.97
N PHE A 157 5.68 -2.34 -2.19
CA PHE A 157 5.44 -3.76 -2.49
C PHE A 157 6.68 -4.63 -2.30
N VAL A 158 7.78 -4.02 -1.83
CA VAL A 158 9.13 -4.55 -1.88
C VAL A 158 9.74 -4.59 -0.47
N GLU A 159 9.44 -3.59 0.35
CA GLU A 159 9.80 -3.56 1.77
C GLU A 159 9.26 -4.80 2.49
N GLN A 160 10.18 -5.66 2.92
CA GLN A 160 9.93 -6.58 4.00
C GLN A 160 9.69 -5.71 5.22
N GLN A 161 8.51 -5.80 5.86
CA GLN A 161 8.41 -5.25 7.20
C GLN A 161 9.49 -5.93 8.02
N ALA A 162 10.42 -5.15 8.57
CA ALA A 162 11.38 -5.64 9.54
C ALA A 162 10.60 -6.47 10.58
N PRO A 163 11.10 -7.64 10.99
CA PRO A 163 10.46 -8.37 12.06
C PRO A 163 10.44 -7.43 13.26
N LEU A 164 9.25 -7.07 13.71
CA LEU A 164 9.05 -6.50 15.02
C LEU A 164 9.80 -7.41 16.00
N MET A 165 10.91 -6.92 16.57
CA MET A 165 11.46 -7.50 17.78
C MET A 165 10.36 -7.40 18.83
N GLY A 166 9.68 -8.53 19.03
CA GLY A 166 8.52 -8.67 19.89
C GLY A 166 8.04 -10.10 19.72
N THR A 167 8.60 -11.00 20.50
CA THR A 167 8.15 -12.39 20.66
C THR A 167 6.63 -12.44 20.79
N ARG A 168 5.96 -12.92 19.75
CA ARG A 168 4.62 -13.48 19.83
C ARG A 168 4.64 -14.83 19.12
N GLN A 169 4.51 -15.88 19.92
CA GLN A 169 3.98 -17.15 19.44
C GLN A 169 2.57 -16.85 18.92
N ASP A 170 2.41 -16.89 17.60
CA ASP A 170 1.09 -16.92 16.99
C ASP A 170 0.43 -18.23 17.41
N THR A 171 -0.50 -18.15 18.36
CA THR A 171 -1.46 -19.23 18.61
C THR A 171 -2.46 -19.20 17.46
N ASP A 172 -2.34 -20.16 16.55
CA ASP A 172 -3.31 -20.35 15.48
C ASP A 172 -4.68 -20.71 16.07
N THR A 173 -5.67 -19.89 15.79
CA THR A 173 -7.06 -20.31 15.92
C THR A 173 -7.44 -21.04 14.64
N GLU A 174 -7.66 -22.34 14.79
CA GLU A 174 -7.96 -23.30 13.74
C GLU A 174 -9.23 -22.91 12.95
N CYS A 175 -9.15 -22.98 11.62
CA CYS A 175 -10.33 -23.25 10.79
C CYS A 175 -10.22 -24.72 10.37
N VAL A 176 -10.87 -25.61 11.11
CA VAL A 176 -11.06 -27.00 10.67
C VAL A 176 -11.95 -26.97 9.43
N VAL A 177 -11.38 -27.27 8.27
CA VAL A 177 -12.14 -27.62 7.05
C VAL A 177 -12.06 -29.13 6.96
N THR A 178 -13.15 -29.80 7.32
CA THR A 178 -13.37 -31.21 6.98
C THR A 178 -13.67 -31.29 5.48
N ASP A 179 -12.74 -31.86 4.72
CA ASP A 179 -12.96 -32.30 3.34
C ASP A 179 -13.75 -33.62 3.35
N GLN A 180 -15.00 -33.56 2.92
CA GLN A 180 -15.71 -34.69 2.33
C GLN A 180 -16.39 -34.16 1.07
N ASP A 181 -15.91 -34.61 -0.09
CA ASP A 181 -16.74 -35.30 -1.08
C ASP A 181 -16.05 -35.37 -2.45
N ALA A 182 -15.75 -36.61 -2.85
CA ALA A 182 -15.61 -37.00 -4.24
C ALA A 182 -16.32 -38.35 -4.44
N THR A 183 -17.00 -38.46 -5.59
CA THR A 183 -17.70 -39.64 -6.17
C THR A 183 -19.10 -39.93 -5.60
N GLY A 184 -20.17 -40.12 -6.39
CA GLY A 184 -20.35 -40.14 -7.85
C GLY A 184 -21.80 -40.52 -8.21
N PHE A 185 -22.19 -40.18 -9.44
CA PHE A 185 -23.24 -40.78 -10.29
C PHE A 185 -24.72 -40.83 -9.85
N GLY A 186 -25.52 -39.95 -10.49
CA GLY A 186 -26.58 -40.30 -11.44
C GLY A 186 -27.82 -41.09 -10.99
N LEU A 187 -28.98 -40.42 -10.95
CA LEU A 187 -30.21 -40.69 -11.73
C LEU A 187 -31.41 -39.94 -11.09
N ALA A 188 -32.16 -39.22 -11.92
CA ALA A 188 -33.37 -38.46 -11.57
C ALA A 188 -34.62 -39.38 -11.47
N PRO A 189 -35.86 -38.86 -11.40
CA PRO A 189 -36.50 -38.05 -10.33
C PRO A 189 -37.88 -38.62 -9.92
N ALA A 190 -38.47 -38.24 -8.77
CA ALA A 190 -39.95 -38.18 -8.62
C ALA A 190 -40.42 -37.52 -7.31
N LYS A 191 -41.14 -36.41 -7.48
CA LYS A 191 -42.43 -36.00 -6.86
C LYS A 191 -42.65 -36.11 -5.33
N ALA A 192 -42.68 -34.92 -4.72
CA ALA A 192 -43.82 -34.21 -4.10
C ALA A 192 -44.94 -34.96 -3.33
N ASP A 193 -45.45 -34.20 -2.35
CA ASP A 193 -46.72 -34.29 -1.60
C ASP A 193 -46.65 -35.14 -0.31
N ASP A 194 -47.20 -34.76 0.84
CA ASP A 194 -48.03 -33.61 1.25
C ASP A 194 -48.09 -33.56 2.79
N SER A 195 -48.76 -32.53 3.29
CA SER A 195 -49.57 -32.49 4.52
C SER A 195 -49.01 -31.85 5.80
N ALA A 196 -49.40 -30.59 5.90
CA ALA A 196 -49.63 -29.71 7.04
C ALA A 196 -50.05 -30.34 8.38
N LYS A 197 -49.72 -29.65 9.48
CA LYS A 197 -50.72 -29.11 10.42
C LYS A 197 -50.20 -27.97 11.30
N ARG A 198 -51.11 -27.03 11.51
CA ARG A 198 -51.05 -25.71 12.15
C ARG A 198 -51.69 -25.81 13.54
N LEU A 199 -51.14 -25.16 14.57
CA LEU A 199 -51.87 -24.28 15.51
C LEU A 199 -50.97 -23.62 16.55
N GLU A 200 -51.42 -22.45 16.97
CA GLU A 200 -50.79 -21.34 17.69
C GLU A 200 -50.54 -21.58 19.19
N GLN A 201 -49.61 -20.83 19.81
CA GLN A 201 -49.86 -19.92 20.95
C GLN A 201 -48.58 -19.17 21.41
N LEU A 202 -48.80 -18.11 22.19
CA LEU A 202 -48.08 -16.83 22.39
C LEU A 202 -46.74 -16.85 23.20
N PRO A 203 -45.94 -15.73 23.17
CA PRO A 203 -44.62 -15.55 23.84
C PRO A 203 -44.80 -15.05 25.31
N PRO A 204 -43.76 -14.75 26.15
CA PRO A 204 -42.32 -14.51 25.89
C PRO A 204 -41.33 -15.10 26.94
N GLU A 205 -40.02 -15.02 26.71
CA GLU A 205 -39.02 -14.76 27.77
C GLU A 205 -37.64 -14.43 27.17
N ARG A 206 -37.04 -13.32 27.62
CA ARG A 206 -35.71 -12.85 27.21
C ARG A 206 -34.64 -13.48 28.11
N PRO A 207 -33.54 -14.02 27.57
CA PRO A 207 -32.32 -14.18 28.35
C PRO A 207 -31.39 -12.98 28.17
N ILE A 208 -31.04 -12.44 29.32
CA ILE A 208 -30.01 -11.47 29.71
C ILE A 208 -28.75 -11.58 28.83
N GLN A 209 -28.35 -10.46 28.21
CA GLN A 209 -27.02 -10.28 27.61
C GLN A 209 -26.05 -9.83 28.71
N GLU A 210 -25.07 -10.66 29.03
CA GLU A 210 -23.88 -10.22 29.75
C GLU A 210 -22.98 -9.38 28.84
N PRO A 211 -22.35 -8.30 29.36
CA PRO A 211 -21.55 -7.40 28.56
C PRO A 211 -20.23 -8.07 28.17
N ILE A 212 -20.06 -8.31 26.88
CA ILE A 212 -18.76 -8.63 26.28
C ILE A 212 -17.88 -7.38 26.46
N VAL A 213 -16.92 -7.47 27.38
CA VAL A 213 -15.83 -6.51 27.51
C VAL A 213 -14.93 -6.67 26.29
N GLU A 214 -15.20 -5.89 25.24
CA GLU A 214 -14.29 -5.72 24.11
C GLU A 214 -13.00 -5.04 24.64
N ARG A 215 -11.92 -5.83 24.77
CA ARG A 215 -10.59 -5.28 25.01
C ARG A 215 -10.11 -4.63 23.72
N ASP A 216 -10.20 -3.30 23.67
CA ASP A 216 -9.59 -2.46 22.63
C ASP A 216 -8.06 -2.61 22.63
N GLY A 217 -7.58 -3.56 21.84
CA GLY A 217 -6.20 -3.60 21.40
C GLY A 217 -5.97 -2.53 20.34
N HIS A 218 -5.57 -1.33 20.76
CA HIS A 218 -4.99 -0.34 19.86
C HIS A 218 -3.67 -0.89 19.28
N GLU A 219 -3.75 -1.67 18.20
CA GLU A 219 -2.61 -1.90 17.31
C GLU A 219 -2.22 -0.53 16.74
N GLN A 220 -1.10 0.00 17.22
CA GLN A 220 -0.44 1.16 16.65
C GLN A 220 -0.02 0.81 15.22
N SER A 221 -0.93 1.00 14.27
CA SER A 221 -0.61 0.91 12.85
C SER A 221 0.40 2.01 12.55
N ASN A 222 1.63 1.63 12.20
CA ASN A 222 2.63 2.59 11.72
C ASN A 222 1.99 3.54 10.68
N PRO A 223 2.22 4.86 10.78
CA PRO A 223 1.70 5.81 9.81
C PRO A 223 2.09 5.35 8.41
N ARG A 224 1.10 5.29 7.51
CA ARG A 224 1.34 4.98 6.11
C ARG A 224 2.39 5.98 5.58
N PRO A 225 3.44 5.55 4.86
CA PRO A 225 4.38 6.46 4.24
C PRO A 225 3.60 7.46 3.39
N GLU A 226 3.67 8.73 3.76
CA GLU A 226 2.98 9.79 3.05
C GLU A 226 3.79 10.14 1.80
N PRO A 227 3.15 10.30 0.63
CA PRO A 227 3.85 10.79 -0.56
C PRO A 227 4.56 12.10 -0.25
N GLY A 228 5.73 12.28 -0.86
CA GLY A 228 6.45 13.55 -0.86
C GLY A 228 5.58 14.71 -1.36
N PRO A 229 5.97 15.96 -1.07
CA PRO A 229 5.18 17.15 -1.43
C PRO A 229 4.95 17.28 -2.94
N ILE A 230 5.91 16.80 -3.74
CA ILE A 230 5.84 16.76 -5.21
C ILE A 230 6.11 15.31 -5.61
N THR A 231 5.05 14.63 -6.07
CA THR A 231 5.14 13.28 -6.63
C THR A 231 4.64 13.29 -8.06
N THR A 232 5.45 12.79 -8.98
CA THR A 232 5.07 12.55 -10.37
C THR A 232 5.07 11.05 -10.65
N TYR A 233 4.22 10.62 -11.59
CA TYR A 233 4.09 9.23 -11.98
C TYR A 233 4.53 9.05 -13.43
N ALA A 234 5.40 8.06 -13.67
CA ALA A 234 5.71 7.57 -15.00
C ALA A 234 5.26 6.10 -15.13
N LEU A 235 5.16 5.60 -16.36
CA LEU A 235 4.89 4.19 -16.58
C LEU A 235 6.05 3.36 -16.00
N CYS A 236 5.75 2.28 -15.27
CA CYS A 236 6.77 1.40 -14.69
C CYS A 236 7.38 0.48 -15.77
N ARG A 237 8.09 1.09 -16.73
CA ARG A 237 8.84 0.41 -17.80
C ARG A 237 10.22 1.02 -17.93
N LYS A 238 11.23 0.18 -18.17
CA LYS A 238 12.61 0.64 -18.34
C LYS A 238 12.74 1.67 -19.46
N SER A 239 12.19 1.37 -20.64
CA SER A 239 12.25 2.26 -21.81
C SER A 239 11.68 3.66 -21.56
N VAL A 240 10.60 3.77 -20.78
CA VAL A 240 9.98 5.06 -20.44
C VAL A 240 10.84 5.83 -19.45
N VAL A 241 11.41 5.14 -18.45
CA VAL A 241 12.30 5.76 -17.45
C VAL A 241 13.60 6.23 -18.10
N ASP A 242 14.18 5.43 -19.00
CA ASP A 242 15.38 5.79 -19.76
C ASP A 242 15.11 6.97 -20.71
N LEU A 243 13.92 7.01 -21.31
CA LEU A 243 13.50 8.12 -22.18
C LEU A 243 13.36 9.45 -21.43
N ILE A 244 13.01 9.41 -20.13
CA ILE A 244 13.04 10.61 -19.28
C ILE A 244 14.47 11.10 -19.04
N GLY A 245 15.41 10.17 -18.84
CA GLY A 245 16.83 10.48 -18.60
C GLY A 245 17.68 10.66 -19.84
N GLY A 246 17.09 10.50 -21.03
CA GLY A 246 17.79 10.64 -22.29
C GLY A 246 18.18 12.08 -22.64
N PRO A 247 18.82 12.28 -23.80
CA PRO A 247 19.28 13.61 -24.23
C PRO A 247 18.12 14.59 -24.44
N ASN A 248 16.90 14.09 -24.68
CA ASN A 248 15.71 14.90 -24.87
C ASN A 248 15.10 15.32 -23.52
N ARG A 249 15.51 16.49 -23.04
CA ARG A 249 15.01 17.08 -21.78
C ARG A 249 13.51 17.40 -21.76
N LYS A 250 12.79 17.32 -22.90
CA LYS A 250 11.33 17.53 -22.94
C LYS A 250 10.58 16.56 -22.04
N TYR A 251 11.02 15.29 -21.98
CA TYR A 251 10.35 14.26 -21.19
C TYR A 251 10.56 14.44 -19.69
N ALA A 252 11.73 14.93 -19.27
CA ALA A 252 11.96 15.37 -17.89
C ALA A 252 11.16 16.64 -17.56
N ALA A 253 11.08 17.60 -18.50
CA ALA A 253 10.29 18.81 -18.32
C ALA A 253 8.79 18.52 -18.13
N MET A 254 8.24 17.49 -18.80
CA MET A 254 6.86 17.03 -18.60
C MET A 254 6.57 16.51 -17.18
N LEU A 255 7.60 16.15 -16.41
CA LEU A 255 7.42 15.74 -15.01
C LEU A 255 7.13 16.93 -14.09
N ASN A 256 7.58 18.13 -14.48
CA ASN A 256 7.32 19.36 -13.77
C ASN A 256 5.88 19.81 -14.08
N ARG A 257 4.96 19.52 -13.18
CA ARG A 257 3.57 19.97 -13.31
C ARG A 257 3.47 21.47 -13.05
N ASN A 258 2.85 22.20 -13.96
CA ASN A 258 2.45 23.59 -13.71
C ASN A 258 1.34 23.61 -12.63
N GLY A 259 1.71 23.81 -11.38
CA GLY A 259 0.78 23.86 -10.26
C GLY A 259 1.38 24.59 -9.07
N MET A 260 0.54 25.11 -8.18
CA MET A 260 0.91 25.94 -7.02
C MET A 260 1.90 25.31 -6.02
N ALA A 261 2.24 24.04 -6.18
CA ALA A 261 3.21 23.32 -5.35
C ALA A 261 4.66 23.35 -5.90
N MET A 262 4.88 23.88 -7.12
CA MET A 262 6.22 24.07 -7.67
C MET A 262 6.81 25.38 -7.16
N THR A 263 7.91 25.29 -6.40
CA THR A 263 8.74 26.46 -6.07
C THR A 263 9.63 26.79 -7.27
N PRO A 264 10.15 28.02 -7.42
CA PRO A 264 11.12 28.33 -8.46
C PRO A 264 12.25 27.31 -8.46
N GLU A 265 12.82 26.95 -7.32
CA GLU A 265 13.92 25.96 -7.23
C GLU A 265 13.65 24.62 -7.94
N THR A 266 12.40 24.18 -8.10
CA THR A 266 12.07 22.89 -8.76
C THR A 266 12.19 22.90 -10.28
N HIS A 267 12.45 24.06 -10.91
CA HIS A 267 12.66 24.14 -12.37
C HIS A 267 13.99 23.52 -12.82
N ASN A 268 15.01 23.52 -11.94
CA ASN A 268 16.32 22.92 -12.21
C ASN A 268 16.46 21.54 -11.54
N THR A 269 15.46 20.69 -11.71
CA THR A 269 15.52 19.32 -11.20
C THR A 269 16.49 18.47 -12.01
N VAL A 270 17.42 17.81 -11.32
CA VAL A 270 18.36 16.88 -11.94
C VAL A 270 17.72 15.49 -11.99
N TRP A 271 17.69 14.92 -13.19
CA TRP A 271 17.35 13.52 -13.41
C TRP A 271 18.63 12.70 -13.55
N ARG A 272 18.67 11.53 -12.92
CA ARG A 272 19.80 10.61 -13.01
C ARG A 272 19.74 9.82 -14.32
N GLU A 273 20.81 9.85 -15.11
CA GLU A 273 20.85 9.20 -16.43
C GLU A 273 20.59 7.69 -16.35
N ASP A 274 21.16 7.00 -15.36
CA ASP A 274 21.01 5.55 -15.13
C ASP A 274 19.83 5.19 -14.20
N MET A 275 18.78 6.04 -14.12
CA MET A 275 17.63 5.79 -13.25
C MET A 275 16.94 4.45 -13.56
N GLY A 276 16.83 4.08 -14.83
CA GLY A 276 16.16 2.84 -15.22
C GLY A 276 16.93 1.58 -14.80
N ASP A 277 18.25 1.61 -14.98
CA ASP A 277 19.13 0.53 -14.52
C ASP A 277 19.20 0.44 -12.99
N TYR A 278 19.21 1.58 -12.31
CA TYR A 278 19.15 1.63 -10.85
C TYR A 278 17.87 0.98 -10.32
N LEU A 279 16.70 1.36 -10.85
CA LEU A 279 15.42 0.78 -10.45
C LEU A 279 15.38 -0.73 -10.71
N LEU A 280 15.88 -1.16 -11.87
CA LEU A 280 15.97 -2.58 -12.20
C LEU A 280 16.85 -3.34 -11.21
N LYS A 281 18.03 -2.81 -10.88
CA LYS A 281 18.94 -3.40 -9.91
C LYS A 281 18.29 -3.53 -8.54
N GLU A 282 17.64 -2.48 -8.05
CA GLU A 282 16.94 -2.50 -6.77
C GLU A 282 15.81 -3.54 -6.78
N PHE A 283 14.92 -3.54 -7.78
CA PHE A 283 13.83 -4.52 -7.84
C PHE A 283 14.33 -5.96 -7.86
N ARG A 284 15.41 -6.24 -8.59
CA ARG A 284 16.03 -7.58 -8.65
C ARG A 284 16.62 -7.98 -7.30
N ARG A 285 17.39 -7.09 -6.67
CA ARG A 285 17.99 -7.31 -5.35
C ARG A 285 16.91 -7.67 -4.32
N TYR A 286 15.85 -6.86 -4.25
CA TYR A 286 14.78 -7.13 -3.30
C TYR A 286 13.99 -8.40 -3.61
N ALA A 287 13.78 -8.73 -4.89
CA ALA A 287 13.15 -9.99 -5.27
C ALA A 287 13.98 -11.19 -4.80
N VAL A 288 15.31 -11.12 -4.97
CA VAL A 288 16.24 -12.15 -4.47
C VAL A 288 16.25 -12.20 -2.95
N ASP A 289 16.35 -11.06 -2.27
CA ASP A 289 16.31 -11.00 -0.81
C ASP A 289 15.01 -11.61 -0.26
N ALA A 290 13.88 -11.35 -0.92
CA ALA A 290 12.60 -11.94 -0.57
C ALA A 290 12.55 -13.45 -0.84
N LEU A 291 13.07 -13.94 -1.96
CA LEU A 291 13.14 -15.38 -2.26
C LEU A 291 14.06 -16.11 -1.26
N ILE A 292 15.23 -15.54 -0.95
CA ILE A 292 16.17 -16.10 0.03
C ILE A 292 15.52 -16.16 1.42
N SER A 293 14.94 -15.04 1.88
CA SER A 293 14.24 -14.99 3.17
C SER A 293 13.13 -16.03 3.29
N ARG A 294 12.49 -16.42 2.18
CA ARG A 294 11.40 -17.41 2.16
C ARG A 294 11.91 -18.84 2.01
N SER A 295 13.01 -19.04 1.32
CA SER A 295 13.68 -20.35 1.24
C SER A 295 14.23 -20.81 2.59
N ARG A 296 14.68 -19.87 3.44
CA ARG A 296 15.18 -20.17 4.80
C ARG A 296 14.06 -20.51 5.78
N ARG A 297 12.84 -20.03 5.53
CA ARG A 297 11.68 -20.33 6.39
C ARG A 297 11.10 -21.67 5.99
N LYS A 298 11.32 -22.69 6.81
CA LYS A 298 10.61 -23.97 6.67
C LYS A 298 9.14 -23.72 7.04
N GLY A 299 8.24 -23.94 6.07
CA GLY A 299 6.82 -24.00 6.36
C GLY A 299 6.46 -25.23 7.20
N ARG A 300 5.20 -25.35 7.58
CA ARG A 300 4.69 -26.59 8.21
C ARG A 300 4.92 -27.79 7.27
N PRO A 301 5.06 -29.02 7.78
CA PRO A 301 5.09 -30.20 6.92
C PRO A 301 3.89 -30.19 5.97
N GLY A 302 4.14 -30.32 4.66
CA GLY A 302 3.15 -30.22 3.58
C GLY A 302 2.89 -28.82 3.01
N HIS A 303 3.41 -27.76 3.63
CA HIS A 303 3.03 -26.37 3.33
C HIS A 303 4.28 -25.47 3.19
N GLN A 304 5.13 -25.75 2.21
CA GLN A 304 6.33 -24.96 1.94
C GLN A 304 5.99 -23.71 1.10
N TYR A 305 6.70 -22.60 1.37
CA TYR A 305 6.55 -21.36 0.59
C TYR A 305 7.03 -21.53 -0.85
N ILE A 306 8.09 -22.33 -1.03
CA ILE A 306 8.69 -22.65 -2.31
C ILE A 306 8.75 -24.18 -2.37
N GLN A 307 8.03 -24.77 -3.31
CA GLN A 307 8.02 -26.21 -3.52
C GLN A 307 8.81 -26.55 -4.78
N SER A 308 9.75 -27.47 -4.66
CA SER A 308 10.49 -28.03 -5.81
C SER A 308 9.65 -29.07 -6.54
N CYS A 309 9.66 -29.00 -7.87
CA CYS A 309 9.03 -29.98 -8.75
C CYS A 309 10.10 -30.67 -9.59
N ALA A 310 9.98 -31.98 -9.85
CA ALA A 310 10.90 -32.69 -10.73
C ALA A 310 10.57 -32.43 -12.21
N GLY A 311 9.29 -32.24 -12.52
CA GLY A 311 8.83 -31.86 -13.86
C GLY A 311 7.58 -30.97 -13.86
N TRP A 312 7.16 -30.57 -15.05
CA TRP A 312 5.95 -29.76 -15.27
C TRP A 312 4.66 -30.48 -14.85
N SER A 313 4.64 -31.82 -14.89
CA SER A 313 3.52 -32.65 -14.41
C SER A 313 3.25 -32.46 -12.91
N ASP A 314 4.31 -32.29 -12.12
CA ASP A 314 4.22 -32.25 -10.65
C ASP A 314 3.66 -30.91 -10.15
N VAL A 315 3.68 -29.88 -11.00
CA VAL A 315 3.11 -28.56 -10.71
C VAL A 315 1.61 -28.69 -10.38
N VAL A 316 0.92 -29.64 -11.02
CA VAL A 316 -0.52 -29.92 -10.84
C VAL A 316 -0.85 -30.59 -9.50
N ASN A 317 0.16 -31.08 -8.77
CA ASN A 317 -0.02 -31.68 -7.44
C ASN A 317 0.23 -30.69 -6.28
N VAL A 318 0.74 -29.49 -6.57
CA VAL A 318 1.03 -28.46 -5.55
C VAL A 318 -0.24 -27.83 -4.97
N VAL A 319 -0.35 -27.83 -3.65
CA VAL A 319 -1.44 -27.14 -2.94
C VAL A 319 -1.18 -25.63 -2.94
N GLN A 320 -2.22 -24.82 -3.21
CA GLN A 320 -2.14 -23.35 -3.25
C GLN A 320 -1.11 -22.80 -4.26
N ARG A 321 -1.26 -23.18 -5.53
CA ARG A 321 -0.48 -22.67 -6.66
C ARG A 321 -0.60 -21.15 -6.83
N GLY A 322 0.53 -20.43 -6.79
CA GLY A 322 0.62 -19.00 -7.09
C GLY A 322 1.24 -18.72 -8.46
N CYS A 323 2.56 -18.88 -8.58
CA CYS A 323 3.29 -18.75 -9.84
C CYS A 323 4.39 -19.81 -9.97
N VAL A 324 4.77 -20.14 -11.20
CA VAL A 324 5.88 -21.05 -11.48
C VAL A 324 7.15 -20.24 -11.70
N LEU A 325 8.20 -20.60 -10.98
CA LEU A 325 9.55 -20.06 -11.12
C LEU A 325 10.36 -21.06 -11.92
N TRP A 326 10.82 -20.62 -13.09
CA TRP A 326 11.60 -21.46 -14.01
C TRP A 326 13.04 -20.96 -14.09
N MET A 327 13.98 -21.87 -13.87
CA MET A 327 15.41 -21.62 -13.89
C MET A 327 16.12 -22.78 -14.61
N PRO A 328 16.25 -22.72 -15.94
CA PRO A 328 16.91 -23.80 -16.69
C PRO A 328 18.41 -23.85 -16.38
N TYR A 329 19.03 -25.03 -16.45
CA TYR A 329 20.50 -25.13 -16.37
C TYR A 329 21.19 -24.59 -17.62
N GLU A 330 20.58 -24.78 -18.78
CA GLU A 330 21.06 -24.28 -20.05
C GLU A 330 20.36 -22.97 -20.42
N PRO A 331 21.10 -21.95 -20.89
CA PRO A 331 20.49 -20.72 -21.37
C PRO A 331 19.74 -21.02 -22.68
N ILE A 332 18.45 -21.31 -22.55
CA ILE A 332 17.59 -21.53 -23.72
C ILE A 332 17.52 -20.22 -24.51
N THR A 333 17.98 -20.26 -25.76
CA THR A 333 17.96 -19.16 -26.74
C THR A 333 16.55 -18.62 -27.00
N ALA A 334 15.51 -19.43 -26.73
CA ALA A 334 14.13 -19.02 -26.83
C ALA A 334 13.72 -18.15 -25.63
N ASN A 335 13.67 -16.85 -25.87
CA ASN A 335 13.08 -15.81 -25.02
C ASN A 335 11.60 -16.10 -24.71
N ARG A 336 11.29 -17.07 -23.85
CA ARG A 336 9.96 -17.20 -23.21
C ARG A 336 9.83 -16.13 -22.12
N GLN A 337 9.82 -14.86 -22.54
CA GLN A 337 9.64 -13.68 -21.68
C GLN A 337 8.25 -13.68 -21.01
N TYR A 338 7.28 -14.29 -21.68
CA TYR A 338 5.91 -14.48 -21.22
C TYR A 338 5.51 -15.92 -21.51
N ALA A 339 5.46 -16.75 -20.47
CA ALA A 339 4.87 -18.07 -20.57
C ALA A 339 3.79 -18.19 -19.51
N THR A 340 2.61 -18.63 -19.92
CA THR A 340 1.57 -19.10 -19.02
C THR A 340 1.57 -20.61 -19.07
N PHE A 341 1.48 -21.25 -17.92
CA PHE A 341 1.31 -22.69 -17.81
C PHE A 341 -0.16 -22.99 -17.53
N GLU A 342 -0.76 -23.88 -18.32
CA GLU A 342 -2.11 -24.37 -18.08
C GLU A 342 -2.06 -25.68 -17.30
N ALA A 343 -2.57 -25.67 -16.08
CA ALA A 343 -2.75 -26.86 -15.26
C ALA A 343 -4.09 -27.52 -15.61
N GLU A 344 -4.04 -28.62 -16.36
CA GLU A 344 -5.22 -29.42 -16.68
C GLU A 344 -5.82 -30.03 -15.40
N GLY A 345 -7.14 -29.92 -15.23
CA GLY A 345 -7.87 -30.48 -14.08
C GLY A 345 -8.10 -29.54 -12.88
N ALA A 346 -7.53 -28.31 -12.88
CA ALA A 346 -7.75 -27.35 -11.79
C ALA A 346 -8.90 -26.36 -12.09
N GLN A 347 -9.91 -26.28 -11.21
CA GLN A 347 -10.97 -25.26 -11.30
C GLN A 347 -10.45 -23.84 -10.97
N TYR A 348 -9.47 -23.75 -10.08
CA TYR A 348 -8.82 -22.49 -9.67
C TYR A 348 -7.34 -22.55 -9.99
N GLY A 349 -6.78 -21.46 -10.55
CA GLY A 349 -5.38 -21.43 -10.97
C GLY A 349 -5.11 -22.27 -12.22
N LYS A 350 -6.11 -22.43 -13.09
CA LYS A 350 -5.96 -23.11 -14.39
C LYS A 350 -4.79 -22.53 -15.17
N THR A 351 -4.68 -21.20 -15.22
CA THR A 351 -3.58 -20.48 -15.86
C THR A 351 -2.66 -19.89 -14.80
N MET A 352 -1.39 -20.27 -14.85
CA MET A 352 -0.34 -19.75 -13.97
C MET A 352 0.68 -18.95 -14.76
N ALA A 353 1.18 -17.86 -14.18
CA ALA A 353 2.33 -17.15 -14.73
C ALA A 353 3.61 -17.95 -14.50
N VAL A 354 4.42 -18.10 -15.55
CA VAL A 354 5.76 -18.67 -15.49
C VAL A 354 6.78 -17.54 -15.58
N HIS A 355 7.60 -17.41 -14.55
CA HIS A 355 8.67 -16.42 -14.48
C HIS A 355 10.01 -17.09 -14.78
N ASN A 356 10.65 -16.70 -15.89
CA ASN A 356 12.03 -17.08 -16.17
C ASN A 356 12.98 -16.26 -15.28
N LEU A 357 13.53 -16.89 -14.23
CA LEU A 357 14.36 -16.21 -13.25
C LEU A 357 15.71 -15.72 -13.82
N ILE A 358 16.27 -16.41 -14.81
CA ILE A 358 17.54 -16.02 -15.44
C ILE A 358 17.39 -14.68 -16.16
N TRP A 359 16.32 -14.52 -16.92
CA TRP A 359 16.01 -13.27 -17.59
C TRP A 359 15.53 -12.17 -16.62
N LEU A 360 14.64 -12.53 -15.69
CA LEU A 360 14.00 -11.58 -14.78
C LEU A 360 15.02 -10.96 -13.80
N LEU A 361 15.83 -11.79 -13.15
CA LEU A 361 16.79 -11.38 -12.13
C LEU A 361 18.16 -11.02 -12.71
N GLY A 362 18.51 -11.55 -13.88
CA GLY A 362 19.84 -11.40 -14.46
C GLY A 362 20.88 -12.33 -13.83
N GLY A 363 22.04 -12.45 -14.50
CA GLY A 363 23.05 -13.45 -14.13
C GLY A 363 23.68 -13.24 -12.75
N GLU A 364 23.88 -12.00 -12.31
CA GLU A 364 24.51 -11.68 -11.01
C GLU A 364 23.62 -12.13 -9.84
N GLU A 365 22.36 -11.70 -9.85
CA GLU A 365 21.40 -11.99 -8.79
C GLU A 365 20.97 -13.47 -8.78
N VAL A 366 20.94 -14.15 -9.93
CA VAL A 366 20.71 -15.61 -9.97
C VAL A 366 21.88 -16.39 -9.36
N LYS A 367 23.13 -15.99 -9.64
CA LYS A 367 24.31 -16.61 -9.00
C LYS A 367 24.22 -16.47 -7.48
N ARG A 368 23.84 -15.28 -7.00
CA ARG A 368 23.61 -15.02 -5.58
C ARG A 368 22.50 -15.90 -5.00
N LEU A 369 21.35 -15.98 -5.68
CA LEU A 369 20.22 -16.82 -5.27
C LEU A 369 20.62 -18.31 -5.15
N ARG A 370 21.38 -18.84 -6.12
CA ARG A 370 21.89 -20.22 -6.10
C ARG A 370 22.89 -20.47 -4.96
N ALA A 371 23.68 -19.46 -4.61
CA ALA A 371 24.65 -19.57 -3.51
C ALA A 371 23.96 -19.57 -2.13
N GLU A 372 22.97 -18.69 -1.94
CA GLU A 372 22.32 -18.50 -0.63
C GLU A 372 21.14 -19.43 -0.35
N ALA A 373 20.49 -19.98 -1.38
CA ALA A 373 19.29 -20.79 -1.25
C ALA A 373 19.46 -22.16 -1.93
N GLY A 374 19.68 -23.21 -1.13
CA GLY A 374 19.95 -24.57 -1.63
C GLY A 374 18.84 -25.15 -2.51
N VAL A 375 17.58 -24.72 -2.31
CA VAL A 375 16.42 -25.15 -3.12
C VAL A 375 16.57 -24.73 -4.59
N PHE A 376 17.23 -23.60 -4.87
CA PHE A 376 17.44 -23.10 -6.23
C PHE A 376 18.69 -23.66 -6.90
N ARG A 377 19.50 -24.45 -6.19
CA ARG A 377 20.74 -25.03 -6.72
C ARG A 377 20.51 -26.28 -7.56
N TYR A 378 19.50 -27.08 -7.18
CA TYR A 378 19.29 -28.43 -7.73
C TYR A 378 18.01 -28.57 -8.56
N HIS A 379 17.10 -27.59 -8.52
CA HIS A 379 15.80 -27.69 -9.17
C HIS A 379 15.62 -26.64 -10.26
N GLU A 380 15.14 -27.07 -11.43
CA GLU A 380 14.82 -26.18 -12.55
C GLU A 380 13.44 -25.54 -12.44
N ILE A 381 12.48 -26.28 -11.87
CA ILE A 381 11.08 -25.87 -11.77
C ILE A 381 10.70 -25.81 -10.30
N LEU A 382 10.25 -24.63 -9.89
CA LEU A 382 9.87 -24.32 -8.53
C LEU A 382 8.51 -23.66 -8.56
N VAL A 383 7.63 -23.98 -7.60
CA VAL A 383 6.32 -23.34 -7.48
C VAL A 383 6.34 -22.45 -6.25
N LEU A 384 6.02 -21.17 -6.47
CA LEU A 384 5.75 -20.23 -5.39
C LEU A 384 4.28 -20.38 -5.00
N THR A 385 4.03 -20.70 -3.73
CA THR A 385 2.68 -20.92 -3.22
C THR A 385 1.98 -19.62 -2.83
N GLN A 386 0.67 -19.54 -3.07
CA GLN A 386 -0.15 -18.39 -2.71
C GLN A 386 -0.58 -18.51 -1.24
N TRP A 387 -0.03 -17.64 -0.39
CA TRP A 387 -0.38 -17.58 1.03
C TRP A 387 -1.09 -16.29 1.40
N ASP A 388 -1.89 -16.35 2.47
CA ASP A 388 -2.57 -15.20 3.08
C ASP A 388 -1.62 -14.19 3.74
N SER A 389 -0.30 -14.45 3.69
CA SER A 389 0.71 -13.51 4.18
C SER A 389 0.90 -12.34 3.20
N ILE A 390 0.81 -11.12 3.73
CA ILE A 390 1.09 -9.88 3.00
C ILE A 390 2.46 -9.93 2.30
N GLY A 391 3.46 -10.55 2.93
CA GLY A 391 4.79 -10.68 2.35
C GLY A 391 4.85 -11.59 1.12
N MET A 392 4.03 -12.64 1.06
CA MET A 392 3.94 -13.51 -0.13
C MET A 392 3.25 -12.78 -1.27
N MET A 393 2.13 -12.13 -0.98
CA MET A 393 1.41 -11.32 -1.96
C MET A 393 2.31 -10.21 -2.54
N ARG A 394 3.10 -9.54 -1.69
CA ARG A 394 4.09 -8.55 -2.12
C ARG A 394 5.16 -9.12 -3.05
N LEU A 395 5.66 -10.32 -2.77
CA LEU A 395 6.62 -11.00 -3.65
C LEU A 395 6.01 -11.31 -5.03
N HIS A 396 4.79 -11.86 -5.08
CA HIS A 396 4.10 -12.12 -6.35
C HIS A 396 3.92 -10.84 -7.17
N LEU A 397 3.52 -9.75 -6.50
CA LEU A 397 3.44 -8.43 -7.11
C LEU A 397 4.82 -7.94 -7.61
N LEU A 398 5.89 -8.09 -6.83
CA LEU A 398 7.22 -7.66 -7.25
C LEU A 398 7.70 -8.41 -8.49
N LEU A 399 7.52 -9.74 -8.55
CA LEU A 399 7.88 -10.54 -9.73
C LEU A 399 7.09 -10.10 -10.96
N TRP A 400 5.80 -9.84 -10.80
CA TRP A 400 4.97 -9.35 -11.89
C TRP A 400 5.36 -7.94 -12.34
N ARG A 401 5.70 -7.06 -11.39
CA ARG A 401 6.19 -5.70 -11.68
C ARG A 401 7.52 -5.75 -12.44
N LEU A 402 8.46 -6.60 -12.05
CA LEU A 402 9.74 -6.81 -12.75
C LEU A 402 9.51 -7.27 -14.20
N GLN A 403 8.59 -8.21 -14.41
CA GLN A 403 8.27 -8.70 -15.74
C GLN A 403 7.63 -7.61 -16.62
N GLY A 404 6.78 -6.76 -16.04
CA GLY A 404 6.23 -5.58 -16.71
C GLY A 404 7.30 -4.52 -17.00
N TYR A 405 8.27 -4.35 -16.11
CA TYR A 405 9.34 -3.36 -16.22
C TYR A 405 10.30 -3.66 -17.36
N LEU A 406 10.64 -4.94 -17.53
CA LEU A 406 11.47 -5.45 -18.63
C LEU A 406 10.70 -5.69 -19.93
N GLY A 407 9.38 -5.50 -19.92
CA GLY A 407 8.55 -5.80 -21.06
C GLY A 407 8.78 -4.88 -22.25
N SER A 408 9.24 -5.45 -23.35
CA SER A 408 9.46 -4.80 -24.65
C SER A 408 8.15 -4.62 -25.42
N GLY A 409 7.16 -3.95 -24.82
CA GLY A 409 6.01 -3.48 -25.59
C GLY A 409 6.40 -2.20 -26.30
N LEU A 410 6.67 -2.27 -27.61
CA LEU A 410 6.73 -1.10 -28.51
C LEU A 410 5.59 -0.15 -28.12
N MET A 411 5.92 1.10 -27.78
CA MET A 411 4.91 2.14 -27.80
C MET A 411 4.45 2.19 -29.26
N ILE A 412 3.19 1.80 -29.47
CA ILE A 412 2.51 2.02 -30.74
C ILE A 412 2.48 3.55 -30.87
N ASP A 413 3.19 4.05 -31.87
CA ASP A 413 3.22 5.45 -32.28
C ASP A 413 1.82 5.99 -32.63
#